data_AF-A0A258X8B1-F1
#
_entry.id   AF-A0A258X8B1-F1
#
_cell.length_a   1.000
_cell.length_b   1.000
_cell.length_c   1.000
_cell.angle_alpha   90.00
_cell.angle_beta   90.00
_cell.angle_gamma   90.00
#
_symmetry.space_group_name_H-M   'P 1'
#
loop_
_entity.id
_entity.type
_entity.pdbx_description
1 polymer ?
#
loop_
_entity_poly.entity_id
_entity_poly.type
_entity_poly.pdbx_seq_one_letter_code
_entity_poly.pdbx_strand_id
1 'polypeptide(L)'
;MTSFFQGLGLSYEMAWGVATVCGILLIAFPLMLGVAMIIYADRKIWAAMALRKGPNVVGPLGLLQSFADGLKVFLQETIIPS
;
A
#
# COMPACT_ATOMS: atom_id res chain seq x y z
N MET A 1 -9.06 -16.69 15.52
CA MET A 1 -9.88 -15.66 14.82
C MET A 1 -11.28 -16.15 14.50
N THR A 2 -11.46 -17.39 14.06
CA THR A 2 -12.79 -17.98 13.77
C THR A 2 -13.73 -17.99 14.98
N SER A 3 -13.23 -18.22 16.20
CA SER A 3 -14.00 -18.17 17.44
C SER A 3 -14.59 -16.79 17.76
N PHE A 4 -13.89 -15.71 17.41
CA PHE A 4 -14.39 -14.33 17.54
C PHE A 4 -15.53 -14.06 16.56
N PHE A 5 -15.36 -14.48 15.31
CA PHE A 5 -16.37 -14.33 14.26
C PHE A 5 -17.60 -15.23 14.48
N GLN A 6 -17.42 -16.41 15.08
CA GLN A 6 -18.53 -17.29 15.50
C GLN A 6 -19.28 -16.71 16.71
N GLY A 7 -18.59 -16.05 17.65
CA GLY A 7 -19.22 -15.31 18.74
C GLY A 7 -20.09 -14.14 18.28
N LEU A 8 -19.83 -13.62 17.07
CA LEU A 8 -20.64 -12.61 16.38
C LEU A 8 -21.83 -13.21 15.60
N GLY A 9 -22.01 -14.54 15.65
CA GLY A 9 -23.15 -15.23 15.02
C GLY A 9 -22.91 -15.74 13.60
N LEU A 10 -21.66 -15.74 13.10
CA LEU A 10 -21.35 -16.30 11.78
C LEU A 10 -21.22 -17.83 11.81
N SER A 11 -21.66 -18.50 10.74
CA SER A 11 -21.41 -19.93 10.54
C SER A 11 -19.91 -20.23 10.46
N TYR A 12 -19.51 -21.47 10.78
CA TYR A 12 -18.10 -21.86 10.81
C TYR A 12 -17.37 -21.57 9.49
N GLU A 13 -18.01 -21.87 8.36
CA GLU A 13 -17.45 -21.66 7.02
C GLU A 13 -17.25 -20.17 6.70
N MET A 14 -18.25 -19.33 7.02
CA MET A 14 -18.16 -17.88 6.83
C MET A 14 -17.11 -17.25 7.74
N ALA A 15 -17.06 -17.66 9.01
CA ALA A 15 -16.08 -17.20 9.98
C ALA A 15 -14.64 -17.56 9.54
N TRP A 16 -14.44 -18.73 8.94
CA TRP A 16 -13.15 -19.16 8.39
C TRP A 16 -12.73 -18.32 7.18
N GLY A 17 -13.64 -18.08 6.24
CA GLY A 17 -13.38 -17.24 5.07
C GLY A 17 -13.00 -15.81 5.46
N VAL A 18 -13.80 -15.18 6.34
CA VAL A 18 -13.55 -13.81 6.82
C VAL A 18 -12.24 -13.72 7.58
N ALA A 19 -11.97 -14.65 8.50
CA ALA A 19 -10.71 -14.66 9.25
C ALA A 19 -9.48 -14.76 8.34
N THR A 20 -9.56 -15.58 7.29
CA THR A 20 -8.46 -15.76 6.33
C THR A 20 -8.21 -14.48 5.53
N VAL A 21 -9.27 -13.86 4.99
CA VAL A 21 -9.16 -12.60 4.25
C VAL A 21 -8.60 -11.49 5.15
N CYS A 22 -9.09 -11.37 6.38
CA CYS A 22 -8.56 -10.42 7.35
C CYS A 22 -7.07 -10.65 7.63
N GLY A 23 -6.63 -11.91 7.78
CA GLY A 23 -5.23 -12.25 7.98
C GLY A 23 -4.34 -11.85 6.79
N ILE A 24 -4.81 -12.10 5.56
CA ILE A 24 -4.10 -11.70 4.33
C ILE A 24 -3.97 -10.17 4.28
N LEU A 25 -5.06 -9.43 4.49
CA LEU A 25 -5.04 -7.97 4.46
C LEU A 25 -4.15 -7.39 5.55
N LEU A 26 -4.13 -8.00 6.74
CA LEU A 26 -3.29 -7.55 7.86
C LEU A 26 -1.79 -7.66 7.55
N ILE A 27 -1.38 -8.57 6.67
CA ILE A 27 0.01 -8.69 6.21
C ILE A 27 0.25 -7.83 4.96
N ALA A 28 -0.65 -7.90 3.98
CA ALA A 28 -0.47 -7.24 2.69
C ALA A 28 -0.46 -5.71 2.81
N PHE A 29 -1.36 -5.13 3.61
CA PHE A 29 -1.51 -3.68 3.70
C PHE A 29 -0.27 -2.99 4.31
N PRO A 30 0.27 -3.44 5.47
CA PRO A 30 1.49 -2.86 6.02
C PRO A 30 2.71 -3.07 5.11
N LEU A 31 2.79 -4.22 4.42
CA LEU A 31 3.87 -4.49 3.47
C LEU A 31 3.86 -3.47 2.32
N MET A 32 2.70 -3.25 1.69
CA MET A 32 2.55 -2.28 0.61
C MET A 32 2.84 -0.85 1.07
N LEU A 33 2.37 -0.47 2.26
CA LEU A 33 2.67 0.84 2.86
C LEU A 33 4.17 0.99 3.13
N GLY A 34 4.83 -0.05 3.65
CA GLY A 34 6.27 -0.06 3.91
C GLY A 34 7.07 0.19 2.63
N VAL A 35 6.73 -0.51 1.54
CA VAL A 35 7.37 -0.32 0.24
C VAL A 35 7.15 1.11 -0.29
N ALA A 36 5.92 1.63 -0.20
CA ALA A 36 5.62 2.99 -0.63
C ALA A 36 6.42 4.05 0.12
N MET A 37 6.63 3.85 1.43
CA MET A 37 7.42 4.75 2.28
C MET A 37 8.93 4.65 2.01
N ILE A 38 9.45 3.45 1.75
CA ILE A 38 10.85 3.23 1.38
C ILE A 38 11.16 3.98 0.08
N ILE A 39 10.31 3.87 -0.94
CA ILE A 39 10.48 4.59 -2.22
C ILE A 39 10.50 6.11 -2.02
N TYR A 40 9.62 6.62 -1.16
CA TYR A 40 9.61 8.05 -0.81
C TYR A 40 10.91 8.47 -0.09
N ALA A 41 11.38 7.65 0.86
CA ALA A 41 12.62 7.90 1.59
C ALA A 41 13.83 7.91 0.66
N ASP A 42 13.95 6.93 -0.24
CA ASP A 42 15.01 6.85 -1.25
C ASP A 42 15.09 8.17 -2.04
N ARG A 43 13.96 8.65 -2.58
CA ARG A 43 13.92 9.91 -3.35
C ARG A 43 14.39 11.11 -2.52
N LYS A 44 14.07 11.14 -1.23
CA LYS A 44 14.45 12.23 -0.34
C LYS A 44 15.93 12.17 0.06
N ILE A 45 16.46 10.97 0.27
CA ILE A 45 17.88 10.73 0.56
C ILE A 45 18.74 11.11 -0.65
N TRP A 46 18.38 10.65 -1.86
CA TRP A 46 19.09 11.02 -3.09
C TRP A 46 19.04 12.52 -3.39
N ALA A 47 17.90 13.16 -3.11
CA ALA A 47 17.79 14.61 -3.26
C ALA A 47 18.71 15.34 -2.26
N ALA A 48 18.76 14.89 -1.00
CA ALA A 48 19.64 15.45 0.02
C ALA A 48 21.12 15.29 -0.34
N MET A 49 21.53 14.11 -0.84
CA MET A 49 22.91 13.89 -1.31
C MET A 49 23.30 14.83 -2.46
N ALA A 50 22.36 15.12 -3.37
CA ALA A 50 22.56 16.03 -4.48
C ALA A 50 22.30 17.52 -4.13
N LEU A 51 22.17 17.87 -2.85
CA LEU A 51 21.89 19.22 -2.37
C LEU A 51 20.66 19.88 -3.03
N ARG A 52 19.64 19.08 -3.38
CA ARG A 52 18.37 19.55 -3.94
C ARG A 52 17.19 19.12 -3.06
N LYS A 53 16.06 19.79 -3.21
CA LYS A 53 14.83 19.40 -2.49
C LYS A 53 14.23 18.14 -3.14
N GLY A 54 13.90 17.17 -2.30
CA GLY A 54 13.13 15.98 -2.70
C GLY A 54 11.66 16.29 -2.95
N PRO A 55 10.81 15.26 -3.11
CA PRO A 55 9.38 15.45 -3.37
C PRO A 55 8.72 16.35 -2.32
N ASN A 56 8.04 17.43 -2.75
CA ASN A 56 7.37 18.39 -1.86
C ASN A 56 6.02 18.92 -2.41
N VAL A 57 5.51 18.33 -3.51
CA VAL A 57 4.35 18.86 -4.23
C VAL A 57 3.07 18.10 -3.89
N VAL A 58 3.12 16.77 -3.79
CA VAL A 58 1.93 15.93 -3.61
C VAL A 58 1.71 15.63 -2.12
N GLY A 59 0.87 16.44 -1.47
CA GLY A 59 0.51 16.35 -0.05
C GLY A 59 1.52 17.00 0.92
N PRO A 60 1.27 16.97 2.23
CA PRO A 60 2.19 17.51 3.23
C PRO A 60 3.56 16.82 3.12
N LEU A 61 4.61 17.61 2.88
CA LEU A 61 5.99 17.13 2.69
C LEU A 61 6.18 16.11 1.54
N GLY A 62 5.22 15.96 0.61
CA GLY A 62 5.32 14.99 -0.48
C GLY A 62 4.95 13.54 -0.12
N LEU A 63 4.35 13.28 1.05
CA LEU A 63 4.02 11.93 1.52
C LEU A 63 3.05 11.17 0.59
N LEU A 64 2.16 11.90 -0.10
CA LEU A 64 1.17 11.29 -0.99
C LEU A 64 1.76 10.97 -2.38
N GLN A 65 3.02 11.31 -2.64
CA GLN A 65 3.67 11.09 -3.93
C GLN A 65 3.69 9.60 -4.32
N SER A 66 4.05 8.70 -3.40
CA SER A 66 4.11 7.26 -3.70
C SER A 66 2.75 6.67 -4.05
N PHE A 67 1.67 7.19 -3.46
CA PHE A 67 0.30 6.80 -3.81
C PHE A 67 -0.11 7.32 -5.18
N ALA A 68 0.23 8.57 -5.51
CA ALA A 68 -0.04 9.16 -6.82
C ALA A 68 0.68 8.40 -7.94
N ASP A 69 1.91 7.94 -7.70
CA ASP A 69 2.64 7.14 -8.68
C ASP A 69 2.02 5.75 -8.87
N GLY A 70 1.55 5.11 -7.79
CA GLY A 70 0.82 3.85 -7.88
C GLY A 70 -0.50 3.99 -8.68
N LEU A 71 -1.27 5.05 -8.40
CA LEU A 71 -2.50 5.34 -9.13
C LEU A 71 -2.23 5.64 -10.60
N LYS A 72 -1.14 6.36 -10.91
CA LYS A 72 -0.72 6.62 -12.29
C LYS A 72 -0.48 5.32 -13.06
N VAL A 73 0.26 4.37 -12.47
CA VAL A 73 0.54 3.07 -13.11
C VAL A 73 -0.74 2.27 -13.30
N PHE A 74 -1.66 2.33 -12.34
CA PHE A 74 -2.94 1.62 -12.42
C PHE A 74 -3.84 2.14 -13.56
N LEU A 75 -3.80 3.44 -13.83
CA LEU A 75 -4.56 4.09 -14.90
C LEU A 75 -3.82 4.09 -16.25
N GLN A 76 -2.58 3.62 -16.28
CA GLN A 76 -1.77 3.65 -17.49
C GLN A 76 -2.29 2.63 -18.51
N GLU A 77 -2.39 3.04 -19.77
CA GLU A 77 -2.80 2.15 -20.86
C GLU A 77 -1.81 1.01 -21.05
N THR A 78 -2.32 -0.22 -21.12
CA THR A 78 -1.52 -1.41 -21.40
C THR A 78 -1.29 -1.54 -22.91
N ILE A 79 -0.09 -1.21 -23.36
CA ILE A 79 0.31 -1.35 -24.77
C ILE A 79 0.99 -2.70 -24.95
N ILE A 80 0.46 -3.54 -25.84
CA ILE A 80 1.06 -4.83 -26.24
C ILE A 80 1.79 -4.61 -27.57
N PRO A 81 3.11 -4.85 -27.64
CA PRO A 81 3.88 -4.68 -28.87
C PRO A 81 3.48 -5.74 -29.91
N SER A 82 3.43 -5.32 -31.17
CA SER A 82 3.15 -6.15 -32.37
C SER A 82 4.38 -6.91 -32.85
#